data_AF-A0A1Y1LSM3-F1
#
_entry.id   AF-A0A1Y1LSM3-F1
#
_cell.length_a   1.000
_cell.length_b   1.000
_cell.length_c   1.000
_cell.angle_alpha   90.00
_cell.angle_beta   90.00
_cell.angle_gamma   90.00
#
_symmetry.space_group_name_H-M   'P 1'
#
loop_
_entity.id
_entity.type
_entity.pdbx_description
1 polymer ?
#
loop_
_entity_poly.entity_id
_entity_poly.type
_entity_poly.pdbx_seq_one_letter_code
_entity_poly.pdbx_strand_id
1 'polypeptide(L)'
;EAIDHVLAGISKLQHEVSDAAEFTPSYDRKQYSDNIKSLSDKLNETVARVTPRSRFQFKRSSIGAHVDMGAPENDPRLHPGSLSRNTQTSSGEKHQEAMESDDTVGDLPSVAAIRDYNAELSQPSTQFVRKPSFSMARNIGIANQSHLHIILPSSAARATASGSLTDLKCCIVDMSVPTAQGKPFPGLALRNISNSLIVAGHVNGPVHITGVADSIIVVTARQVRIHECKNVDIYLHCTSHPIIEDCTGMRFAQLPKCYSIEGESSKENQWDQVDDFKWLKAGQSPNWTTLSDAEALDEALWTNVVPGQPGVSVEETLKKVGIPRQ
;
A
#
# COMPACT_ATOMS: atom_id res chain seq x y z
N GLU A 1 25.12 -33.62 1.60
CA GLU A 1 25.81 -32.78 2.60
C GLU A 1 25.00 -31.54 3.02
N ALA A 2 24.78 -30.54 2.16
CA ALA A 2 24.02 -29.34 2.57
C ALA A 2 22.54 -29.62 2.90
N ILE A 3 21.86 -30.46 2.11
CA ILE A 3 20.45 -30.85 2.34
C ILE A 3 20.32 -31.63 3.66
N ASP A 4 21.22 -32.58 3.89
CA ASP A 4 21.23 -33.41 5.11
C ASP A 4 21.49 -32.58 6.37
N HIS A 5 22.33 -31.55 6.28
CA HIS A 5 22.59 -30.61 7.37
C HIS A 5 21.34 -29.79 7.72
N VAL A 6 20.60 -29.32 6.71
CA VAL A 6 19.35 -28.56 6.94
C VAL A 6 18.24 -29.47 7.48
N LEU A 7 18.12 -30.71 6.98
CA LEU A 7 17.20 -31.70 7.54
C LEU A 7 17.50 -31.98 9.03
N ALA A 8 18.76 -32.21 9.37
CA ALA A 8 19.18 -32.40 10.76
C ALA A 8 18.87 -31.16 11.64
N GLY A 9 19.02 -29.95 11.11
CA GLY A 9 18.66 -28.71 11.79
C GLY A 9 17.16 -28.58 12.06
N ILE A 10 16.32 -28.93 11.09
CA ILE A 10 14.85 -28.94 11.25
C ILE A 10 14.43 -30.00 12.27
N SER A 11 15.01 -31.20 12.24
CA SER A 11 14.72 -32.25 13.23
C SER A 11 15.14 -31.82 14.64
N LYS A 12 16.27 -31.12 14.79
CA LYS A 12 16.70 -30.56 16.08
C LYS A 12 15.71 -29.52 16.61
N LEU A 13 15.29 -28.57 15.76
CA LEU A 13 14.28 -27.57 16.13
C LEU A 13 12.92 -28.20 16.50
N GLN A 14 12.53 -29.27 15.81
CA GLN A 14 11.31 -29.99 16.13
C GLN A 14 11.37 -30.66 17.51
N HIS A 15 12.52 -31.21 17.89
CA HIS A 15 12.74 -31.75 19.23
C HIS A 15 12.75 -30.64 20.30
N GLU A 16 13.45 -29.53 20.08
CA GLU A 16 13.47 -28.40 21.01
C GLU A 16 12.07 -27.79 21.24
N VAL A 17 11.25 -27.69 20.19
CA VAL A 17 9.85 -27.23 20.31
C VAL A 17 8.97 -28.26 21.02
N SER A 18 9.24 -29.56 20.87
CA SER A 18 8.53 -30.61 21.59
C SER A 18 8.87 -30.59 23.08
N ASP A 19 10.14 -30.39 23.44
CA ASP A 19 10.59 -30.26 24.83
C ASP A 19 10.07 -28.97 25.45
N ALA A 20 9.94 -27.91 24.64
CA ALA A 20 9.41 -26.62 25.08
C ALA A 20 7.87 -26.57 25.20
N ALA A 21 7.16 -27.58 24.70
CA ALA A 21 5.71 -27.62 24.67
C ALA A 21 5.06 -27.67 26.07
N GLU A 22 5.81 -28.09 27.10
CA GLU A 22 5.33 -28.16 28.48
C GLU A 22 5.21 -26.77 29.14
N PHE A 23 5.97 -25.78 28.68
CA PHE A 23 6.02 -24.44 29.26
C PHE A 23 5.60 -23.32 28.31
N THR A 24 5.14 -23.65 27.08
CA THR A 24 4.61 -22.66 26.13
C THR A 24 3.08 -22.68 26.02
N PRO A 25 2.43 -21.50 25.94
CA PRO A 25 0.99 -21.40 25.70
C PRO A 25 0.53 -22.11 24.41
N SER A 26 -0.72 -22.58 24.39
CA SER A 26 -1.29 -23.34 23.25
C SER A 26 -1.30 -22.57 21.93
N TYR A 27 -1.42 -21.24 21.99
CA TYR A 27 -1.34 -20.35 20.82
C TYR A 27 0.05 -20.39 20.17
N ASP A 28 1.10 -20.24 21.00
CA ASP A 28 2.48 -20.23 20.53
C ASP A 28 2.92 -21.62 20.04
N ARG A 29 2.46 -22.69 20.70
CA ARG A 29 2.67 -24.08 20.23
C ARG A 29 2.16 -24.29 18.81
N LYS A 30 0.97 -23.76 18.50
CA LYS A 30 0.41 -23.84 17.15
C LYS A 30 1.28 -23.05 16.17
N GLN A 31 1.66 -21.84 16.53
CA GLN A 31 2.54 -20.98 15.71
C GLN A 31 3.90 -21.65 15.41
N TYR A 32 4.56 -22.25 16.42
CA TYR A 32 5.82 -22.96 16.22
C TYR A 32 5.65 -24.18 15.33
N SER A 33 4.55 -24.94 15.48
CA SER A 33 4.27 -26.09 14.62
C SER A 33 4.02 -25.71 13.15
N ASP A 34 3.34 -24.60 12.90
CA ASP A 34 3.05 -24.10 11.56
C ASP A 34 4.31 -23.53 10.90
N ASN A 35 5.18 -22.87 11.68
CA ASN A 35 6.48 -22.40 11.21
C ASN A 35 7.43 -23.56 10.84
N ILE A 36 7.48 -24.64 11.64
CA ILE A 36 8.29 -25.84 11.33
C ILE A 36 7.79 -26.51 10.05
N LYS A 37 6.47 -26.63 9.86
CA LYS A 37 5.89 -27.16 8.61
C LYS A 37 6.28 -26.30 7.40
N SER A 38 6.17 -24.98 7.52
CA SER A 38 6.58 -24.06 6.46
C SER A 38 8.06 -24.20 6.09
N LEU A 39 8.95 -24.40 7.07
CA LEU A 39 10.38 -24.66 6.82
C LEU A 39 10.61 -26.00 6.11
N SER A 40 9.89 -27.05 6.51
CA SER A 40 9.96 -28.36 5.84
C SER A 40 9.46 -28.29 4.39
N ASP A 41 8.39 -27.53 4.13
CA ASP A 41 7.83 -27.36 2.79
C ASP A 41 8.79 -26.59 1.87
N LYS A 42 9.40 -25.50 2.38
CA LYS A 42 10.43 -24.73 1.65
C LYS A 42 11.66 -25.58 1.32
N LEU A 43 12.06 -26.46 2.24
CA LEU A 43 13.16 -27.37 1.99
C LEU A 43 12.80 -28.38 0.90
N ASN A 44 11.61 -29.00 0.96
CA ASN A 44 11.14 -29.93 -0.08
C ASN A 44 11.04 -29.25 -1.46
N GLU A 45 10.56 -28.01 -1.52
CA GLU A 45 10.50 -27.24 -2.76
C GLU A 45 11.90 -26.97 -3.34
N THR A 46 12.84 -26.60 -2.46
CA THR A 46 14.23 -26.32 -2.85
C THR A 46 14.95 -27.60 -3.28
N VAL A 47 14.72 -28.72 -2.59
CA VAL A 47 15.25 -30.04 -2.96
C VAL A 47 14.69 -30.48 -4.31
N ALA A 48 13.40 -30.28 -4.57
CA ALA A 48 12.77 -30.58 -5.87
C ALA A 48 13.31 -29.71 -7.00
N ARG A 49 13.76 -28.48 -6.69
CA ARG A 49 14.35 -27.54 -7.64
C ARG A 49 15.82 -27.84 -7.94
N VAL A 50 16.58 -28.30 -6.94
CA VAL A 50 18.03 -28.49 -7.00
C VAL A 50 18.42 -29.92 -7.37
N THR A 51 17.55 -30.90 -7.14
CA THR A 51 17.81 -32.29 -7.55
C THR A 51 17.56 -32.44 -9.04
N PRO A 52 18.56 -32.84 -9.85
CA PRO A 52 18.36 -33.06 -11.28
C PRO A 52 17.35 -34.19 -11.48
N ARG A 53 16.31 -33.94 -12.28
CA ARG A 53 15.31 -34.96 -12.64
C ARG A 53 16.03 -36.17 -13.24
N SER A 54 15.98 -37.29 -12.54
CA SER A 54 16.48 -38.58 -13.04
C SER A 54 15.90 -38.86 -14.43
N ARG A 55 16.76 -39.00 -15.43
CA ARG A 55 16.42 -39.23 -16.84
C ARG A 55 15.87 -40.61 -17.16
N PHE A 56 15.42 -41.38 -16.17
CA PHE A 56 14.77 -42.66 -16.39
C PHE A 56 13.53 -42.78 -15.52
N GLN A 57 12.40 -42.33 -16.04
CA GLN A 57 11.10 -42.76 -15.53
C GLN A 57 10.19 -43.10 -16.71
N PHE A 58 9.97 -44.40 -16.89
CA PHE A 58 9.05 -44.96 -17.85
C PHE A 58 7.63 -44.43 -17.58
N LYS A 59 7.03 -43.78 -18.58
CA LYS A 59 5.60 -43.43 -18.54
C LYS A 59 4.77 -44.71 -18.47
N ARG A 60 3.97 -44.87 -17.41
CA ARG A 60 2.79 -45.75 -17.43
C ARG A 60 1.59 -44.92 -17.84
N SER A 61 0.98 -45.30 -18.96
CA SER A 61 -0.31 -44.83 -19.45
C SER A 61 -1.39 -45.83 -19.06
N SER A 62 -2.57 -45.34 -18.66
CA SER A 62 -3.93 -45.92 -18.79
C SER A 62 -4.84 -45.22 -17.75
N ILE A 63 -6.09 -44.78 -17.94
CA ILE A 63 -7.21 -44.94 -18.90
C ILE A 63 -8.00 -43.59 -18.83
N GLY A 64 -8.61 -43.03 -19.88
CA GLY A 64 -8.92 -43.61 -21.17
C GLY A 64 -9.33 -42.61 -22.24
N ALA A 65 -9.16 -43.06 -23.47
CA ALA A 65 -9.89 -42.62 -24.65
C ALA A 65 -10.00 -43.86 -25.54
N HIS A 66 -11.22 -44.35 -25.74
CA HIS A 66 -11.53 -45.40 -26.70
C HIS A 66 -11.72 -44.74 -28.07
N VAL A 67 -10.95 -45.23 -29.03
CA VAL A 67 -10.92 -44.91 -30.47
C VAL A 67 -12.19 -45.38 -31.17
N ASP A 68 -12.60 -44.70 -32.26
CA ASP A 68 -13.23 -45.43 -33.37
C ASP A 68 -12.71 -44.90 -34.72
N MET A 69 -12.57 -45.86 -35.62
CA MET A 69 -11.77 -45.92 -36.83
C MET A 69 -12.57 -45.52 -38.07
N GLY A 70 -11.94 -44.85 -39.03
CA GLY A 70 -12.48 -44.76 -40.39
C GLY A 70 -11.84 -43.70 -41.28
N ALA A 71 -10.78 -44.07 -42.00
CA ALA A 71 -10.38 -43.45 -43.28
C ALA A 71 -11.25 -44.05 -44.43
N PRO A 72 -11.30 -43.54 -45.69
CA PRO A 72 -10.26 -42.77 -46.38
C PRO A 72 -10.76 -41.65 -47.34
N GLU A 73 -9.79 -41.18 -48.13
CA GLU A 73 -9.67 -39.98 -48.96
C GLU A 73 -10.53 -39.89 -50.24
N ASN A 74 -10.60 -38.66 -50.77
CA ASN A 74 -10.72 -38.23 -52.18
C ASN A 74 -11.95 -38.66 -53.02
N ASP A 75 -12.87 -37.71 -53.26
CA ASP A 75 -13.69 -37.64 -54.49
C ASP A 75 -13.66 -36.20 -55.09
N PRO A 76 -13.24 -35.99 -56.35
CA PRO A 76 -13.01 -34.66 -56.96
C PRO A 76 -14.28 -33.90 -57.44
N ARG A 77 -15.45 -34.06 -56.82
CA ARG A 77 -16.73 -33.62 -57.41
C ARG A 77 -17.50 -32.49 -56.72
N LEU A 78 -16.89 -31.76 -55.78
CA LEU A 78 -17.58 -30.67 -55.08
C LEU A 78 -16.87 -29.32 -55.25
N HIS A 79 -17.00 -28.75 -56.46
CA HIS A 79 -17.08 -27.29 -56.66
C HIS A 79 -18.46 -26.99 -57.23
N PRO A 80 -19.14 -25.93 -56.76
CA PRO A 80 -18.97 -24.61 -57.39
C PRO A 80 -18.92 -23.48 -56.35
N GLY A 81 -17.89 -22.61 -56.37
CA GLY A 81 -18.01 -21.24 -56.92
C GLY A 81 -18.33 -20.25 -55.77
N SER A 82 -17.80 -19.03 -55.65
CA SER A 82 -17.15 -18.14 -56.60
C SER A 82 -16.81 -16.85 -55.83
N LEU A 83 -15.54 -16.39 -55.89
CA LEU A 83 -15.12 -14.95 -55.93
C LEU A 83 -15.34 -14.07 -54.67
N SER A 84 -14.49 -13.16 -54.18
CA SER A 84 -13.22 -12.51 -54.58
C SER A 84 -12.74 -11.73 -53.31
N ARG A 85 -11.51 -11.83 -52.79
CA ARG A 85 -10.32 -10.98 -53.08
C ARG A 85 -10.70 -9.56 -53.56
N ASN A 86 -10.42 -8.44 -52.88
CA ASN A 86 -9.09 -7.88 -52.65
C ASN A 86 -9.19 -6.57 -51.84
N THR A 87 -8.06 -6.20 -51.27
CA THR A 87 -7.67 -4.95 -50.60
C THR A 87 -7.82 -3.67 -51.44
N GLN A 88 -8.02 -2.51 -50.80
CA GLN A 88 -7.05 -1.39 -50.76
C GLN A 88 -7.58 -0.08 -50.10
N THR A 89 -6.77 0.41 -49.15
CA THR A 89 -6.32 1.81 -48.87
C THR A 89 -7.29 3.00 -48.80
N SER A 90 -7.19 3.74 -47.70
CA SER A 90 -7.03 5.20 -47.75
C SER A 90 -6.15 5.71 -46.60
N SER A 91 -5.23 6.58 -46.98
CA SER A 91 -4.21 7.29 -46.21
C SER A 91 -4.69 8.67 -45.78
N GLY A 92 -4.23 9.16 -44.62
CA GLY A 92 -4.36 10.56 -44.18
C GLY A 92 -4.30 10.65 -42.66
N GLU A 93 -3.13 10.75 -42.02
CA GLU A 93 -2.34 11.96 -41.69
C GLU A 93 -2.26 12.12 -40.17
N LYS A 94 -1.07 12.50 -39.71
CA LYS A 94 -0.60 12.43 -38.32
C LYS A 94 -0.97 13.70 -37.55
N HIS A 95 -1.56 13.53 -36.37
CA HIS A 95 -1.36 14.44 -35.24
C HIS A 95 -0.89 13.61 -34.03
N GLN A 96 0.19 14.08 -33.43
CA GLN A 96 1.00 13.38 -32.44
C GLN A 96 0.78 14.12 -31.11
N GLU A 97 -0.28 13.74 -30.39
CA GLU A 97 -0.46 14.08 -28.99
C GLU A 97 -0.06 12.86 -28.14
N ALA A 98 0.74 13.11 -27.11
CA ALA A 98 1.17 12.08 -26.17
C ALA A 98 -0.05 11.57 -25.40
N MET A 99 -0.57 10.42 -25.84
CA MET A 99 -1.68 9.72 -25.21
C MET A 99 -1.21 9.22 -23.84
N GLU A 100 -1.71 9.83 -22.77
CA GLU A 100 -1.75 9.19 -21.45
C GLU A 100 -2.37 7.80 -21.63
N SER A 101 -1.64 6.76 -21.27
CA SER A 101 -2.19 5.41 -21.29
C SER A 101 -3.32 5.34 -20.28
N ASP A 102 -4.54 5.20 -20.77
CA ASP A 102 -5.75 5.02 -19.99
C ASP A 102 -5.53 3.86 -18.98
N ASP A 103 -5.51 4.21 -17.68
CA ASP A 103 -5.19 3.33 -16.55
C ASP A 103 -6.35 2.35 -16.32
N THR A 104 -6.42 1.36 -17.21
CA THR A 104 -7.46 0.34 -17.23
C THR A 104 -7.14 -0.75 -16.21
N VAL A 105 -8.16 -1.12 -15.44
CA VAL A 105 -8.09 -2.12 -14.37
C VAL A 105 -7.66 -3.50 -14.91
N GLY A 106 -6.46 -3.95 -14.53
CA GLY A 106 -5.96 -5.30 -14.86
C GLY A 106 -6.41 -6.39 -13.88
N ASP A 107 -6.27 -7.65 -14.29
CA ASP A 107 -6.46 -8.82 -13.43
C ASP A 107 -5.34 -8.95 -12.38
N LEU A 108 -5.68 -9.47 -11.20
CA LEU A 108 -4.72 -9.73 -10.13
C LEU A 108 -3.71 -10.81 -10.58
N PRO A 109 -2.39 -10.56 -10.53
CA PRO A 109 -1.40 -11.52 -10.97
C PRO A 109 -1.37 -12.77 -10.06
N SER A 110 -1.05 -13.92 -10.64
CA SER A 110 -0.56 -15.07 -9.87
C SER A 110 0.77 -14.68 -9.20
N VAL A 111 1.09 -15.33 -8.08
CA VAL A 111 2.12 -15.00 -7.05
C VAL A 111 3.54 -14.65 -7.59
N ALA A 112 3.81 -14.79 -8.89
CA ALA A 112 5.09 -14.56 -9.55
C ALA A 112 5.33 -13.12 -10.07
N ALA A 113 4.37 -12.19 -10.01
CA ALA A 113 4.55 -10.81 -10.49
C ALA A 113 4.17 -9.75 -9.45
N ILE A 114 4.79 -9.81 -8.27
CA ILE A 114 4.70 -8.71 -7.29
C ILE A 114 5.52 -7.54 -7.83
N ARG A 115 4.83 -6.55 -8.40
CA ARG A 115 5.43 -5.30 -8.87
C ARG A 115 5.97 -4.53 -7.66
N ASP A 116 7.26 -4.20 -7.69
CA ASP A 116 7.89 -3.41 -6.63
C ASP A 116 7.65 -1.92 -6.87
N TYR A 117 6.56 -1.41 -6.28
CA TYR A 117 6.17 0.00 -6.42
C TYR A 117 7.19 0.97 -5.81
N ASN A 118 7.96 0.57 -4.79
CA ASN A 118 8.94 1.44 -4.16
C ASN A 118 10.20 1.60 -5.03
N ALA A 119 10.59 0.52 -5.71
CA ALA A 119 11.62 0.59 -6.74
C ALA A 119 11.18 1.47 -7.92
N GLU A 120 9.91 1.40 -8.33
CA GLU A 120 9.37 2.25 -9.42
C GLU A 120 9.32 3.74 -9.03
N LEU A 121 8.92 4.04 -7.79
CA LEU A 121 8.88 5.42 -7.27
C LEU A 121 10.26 6.07 -7.19
N SER A 122 11.30 5.29 -6.85
CA SER A 122 12.67 5.79 -6.69
C SER A 122 13.44 5.98 -8.01
N GLN A 123 12.89 5.55 -9.15
CA GLN A 123 13.54 5.76 -10.44
C GLN A 123 13.62 7.24 -10.82
N PRO A 124 14.73 7.71 -11.40
CA PRO A 124 14.87 9.10 -11.81
C PRO A 124 13.79 9.44 -12.84
N SER A 125 13.11 10.57 -12.65
CA SER A 125 12.23 11.13 -13.68
C SER A 125 12.28 12.64 -13.70
N THR A 126 11.79 13.19 -14.79
CA THR A 126 11.63 14.63 -15.00
C THR A 126 10.38 15.19 -14.30
N GLN A 127 9.49 14.33 -13.78
CA GLN A 127 8.28 14.73 -13.08
C GLN A 127 8.48 14.71 -11.57
N PHE A 128 8.15 15.83 -10.92
CA PHE A 128 8.17 15.95 -9.46
C PHE A 128 7.00 15.22 -8.78
N VAL A 129 5.88 15.05 -9.51
CA VAL A 129 4.68 14.36 -9.05
C VAL A 129 4.64 12.94 -9.61
N ARG A 130 4.43 11.96 -8.73
CA ARG A 130 4.31 10.53 -9.04
C ARG A 130 2.88 10.06 -8.83
N LYS A 131 2.33 9.35 -9.82
CA LYS A 131 0.98 8.79 -9.76
C LYS A 131 1.00 7.26 -9.92
N PRO A 132 1.42 6.50 -8.89
CA PRO A 132 1.45 5.04 -8.97
C PRO A 132 0.03 4.45 -8.97
N SER A 133 -0.29 3.60 -9.95
CA SER A 133 -1.65 3.05 -10.14
C SER A 133 -2.09 2.08 -9.03
N PHE A 134 -1.17 1.34 -8.39
CA PHE A 134 -1.46 0.27 -7.42
C PHE A 134 -2.57 -0.73 -7.87
N SER A 135 -2.92 -0.76 -9.16
CA SER A 135 -4.06 -1.52 -9.70
C SER A 135 -3.93 -3.03 -9.54
N MET A 136 -2.70 -3.53 -9.42
CA MET A 136 -2.38 -4.95 -9.20
C MET A 136 -2.03 -5.26 -7.73
N ALA A 137 -2.14 -4.28 -6.83
CA ALA A 137 -1.83 -4.46 -5.41
C ALA A 137 -3.10 -4.67 -4.57
N ARG A 138 -2.93 -5.37 -3.45
CA ARG A 138 -3.97 -5.49 -2.40
C ARG A 138 -3.80 -4.47 -1.27
N ASN A 139 -2.57 -4.02 -1.05
CA ASN A 139 -2.18 -3.11 0.02
C ASN A 139 -1.40 -1.94 -0.58
N ILE A 140 -1.52 -0.76 0.03
CA ILE A 140 -0.72 0.42 -0.31
C ILE A 140 0.41 0.49 0.71
N GLY A 141 1.65 0.27 0.25
CA GLY A 141 2.85 0.29 1.08
C GLY A 141 3.93 1.14 0.43
N ILE A 142 4.07 2.39 0.87
CA ILE A 142 5.09 3.32 0.36
C ILE A 142 6.20 3.43 1.39
N ALA A 143 7.42 3.11 1.00
CA ALA A 143 8.56 3.09 1.88
C ALA A 143 9.83 3.66 1.24
N ASN A 144 10.72 4.20 2.09
CA ASN A 144 12.07 4.63 1.70
C ASN A 144 12.10 5.66 0.57
N GLN A 145 11.22 6.66 0.63
CA GLN A 145 11.13 7.71 -0.38
C GLN A 145 11.62 9.05 0.19
N SER A 146 12.19 9.88 -0.67
CA SER A 146 12.58 11.23 -0.28
C SER A 146 12.40 12.23 -1.41
N HIS A 147 11.98 13.46 -1.08
CA HIS A 147 11.82 14.57 -2.03
C HIS A 147 10.84 14.25 -3.17
N LEU A 148 9.79 13.47 -2.85
CA LEU A 148 8.77 13.07 -3.82
C LEU A 148 7.40 13.58 -3.43
N HIS A 149 6.64 14.00 -4.44
CA HIS A 149 5.21 14.24 -4.33
C HIS A 149 4.48 13.04 -4.95
N ILE A 150 3.78 12.25 -4.15
CA ILE A 150 3.10 11.03 -4.55
C ILE A 150 1.60 11.24 -4.39
N ILE A 151 0.84 11.10 -5.48
CA ILE A 151 -0.62 11.23 -5.49
C ILE A 151 -1.19 9.92 -5.97
N LEU A 152 -2.01 9.27 -5.15
CA LEU A 152 -2.64 8.02 -5.52
C LEU A 152 -3.87 8.27 -6.40
N PRO A 153 -3.93 7.69 -7.61
CA PRO A 153 -5.10 7.75 -8.46
C PRO A 153 -6.26 6.93 -7.90
N SER A 154 -7.45 7.10 -8.47
CA SER A 154 -8.66 6.35 -8.08
C SER A 154 -8.53 4.84 -8.32
N SER A 155 -7.68 4.39 -9.25
CA SER A 155 -7.36 2.99 -9.49
C SER A 155 -6.73 2.30 -8.28
N ALA A 156 -6.01 3.05 -7.43
CA ALA A 156 -5.43 2.55 -6.19
C ALA A 156 -6.48 2.15 -5.13
N ALA A 157 -7.77 2.48 -5.34
CA ALA A 157 -8.86 2.12 -4.44
C ALA A 157 -9.06 0.59 -4.28
N ARG A 158 -8.46 -0.25 -5.15
CA ARG A 158 -8.45 -1.71 -5.00
C ARG A 158 -7.42 -2.20 -3.98
N ALA A 159 -6.43 -1.38 -3.67
CA ALA A 159 -5.32 -1.70 -2.79
C ALA A 159 -5.52 -1.18 -1.35
N THR A 160 -6.73 -0.76 -0.97
CA THR A 160 -7.01 -0.22 0.37
C THR A 160 -7.27 -1.28 1.44
N ALA A 161 -6.90 -2.55 1.22
CA ALA A 161 -7.05 -3.59 2.25
C ALA A 161 -6.13 -3.35 3.47
N SER A 162 -5.02 -2.62 3.28
CA SER A 162 -4.16 -2.09 4.34
C SER A 162 -3.31 -0.94 3.78
N GLY A 163 -3.03 0.06 4.61
CA GLY A 163 -2.13 1.17 4.29
C GLY A 163 -0.91 1.20 5.21
N SER A 164 0.28 1.38 4.64
CA SER A 164 1.50 1.68 5.39
C SER A 164 2.39 2.71 4.67
N LEU A 165 2.81 3.73 5.41
CA LEU A 165 3.82 4.70 4.98
C LEU A 165 5.00 4.62 5.95
N THR A 166 6.21 4.40 5.44
CA THR A 166 7.38 4.15 6.29
C THR A 166 8.64 4.80 5.73
N ASP A 167 9.50 5.37 6.57
CA ASP A 167 10.80 5.93 6.15
C ASP A 167 10.65 6.98 5.03
N LEU A 168 9.83 8.01 5.28
CA LEU A 168 9.57 9.09 4.32
C LEU A 168 10.22 10.39 4.79
N LYS A 169 10.89 11.10 3.88
CA LYS A 169 11.55 12.38 4.18
C LYS A 169 11.31 13.43 3.11
N CYS A 170 10.90 14.63 3.50
CA CYS A 170 10.62 15.71 2.52
C CYS A 170 9.62 15.25 1.44
N CYS A 171 8.59 14.50 1.83
CA CYS A 171 7.60 13.93 0.91
C CYS A 171 6.25 14.60 1.05
N ILE A 172 5.49 14.62 -0.04
CA ILE A 172 4.05 14.92 -0.03
C ILE A 172 3.35 13.66 -0.50
N VAL A 173 2.45 13.10 0.30
CA VAL A 173 1.70 11.89 -0.07
C VAL A 173 0.21 12.15 0.04
N ASP A 174 -0.52 12.01 -1.06
CA ASP A 174 -1.97 12.15 -1.11
C ASP A 174 -2.65 10.82 -1.45
N MET A 175 -3.41 10.30 -0.48
CA MET A 175 -4.22 9.08 -0.56
C MET A 175 -5.73 9.37 -0.37
N SER A 176 -6.15 10.64 -0.48
CA SER A 176 -7.55 11.05 -0.29
C SER A 176 -8.48 10.47 -1.35
N VAL A 177 -8.10 10.54 -2.62
CA VAL A 177 -8.91 10.07 -3.77
C VAL A 177 -9.30 8.59 -3.67
N PRO A 178 -8.37 7.63 -3.47
CA PRO A 178 -8.73 6.20 -3.43
C PRO A 178 -9.59 5.81 -2.22
N THR A 179 -9.63 6.64 -1.16
CA THR A 179 -10.34 6.32 0.09
C THR A 179 -11.72 7.00 0.20
N ALA A 180 -12.04 7.95 -0.69
CA ALA A 180 -13.27 8.75 -0.63
C ALA A 180 -14.57 7.97 -0.96
N GLN A 181 -14.55 7.06 -1.93
CA GLN A 181 -15.76 6.40 -2.47
C GLN A 181 -16.07 5.04 -1.79
N GLY A 182 -16.18 5.03 -0.46
CA GLY A 182 -16.64 3.85 0.28
C GLY A 182 -15.65 2.69 0.36
N LYS A 183 -14.37 2.93 0.07
CA LYS A 183 -13.28 1.96 0.24
C LYS A 183 -12.21 2.48 1.21
N PRO A 184 -12.58 2.86 2.45
CA PRO A 184 -11.62 3.35 3.42
C PRO A 184 -10.64 2.25 3.83
N PHE A 185 -9.46 2.65 4.29
CA PHE A 185 -8.55 1.69 4.90
C PHE A 185 -9.18 1.10 6.17
N PRO A 186 -9.09 -0.22 6.42
CA PRO A 186 -9.47 -0.79 7.71
C PRO A 186 -8.45 -0.46 8.81
N GLY A 187 -7.22 -0.07 8.43
CA GLY A 187 -6.19 0.40 9.34
C GLY A 187 -5.00 0.98 8.56
N LEU A 188 -4.31 1.93 9.19
CA LEU A 188 -3.18 2.65 8.60
C LEU A 188 -2.03 2.74 9.60
N ALA A 189 -0.80 2.54 9.12
CA ALA A 189 0.41 2.74 9.89
C ALA A 189 1.33 3.79 9.23
N LEU A 190 1.69 4.83 9.98
CA LEU A 190 2.63 5.88 9.59
C LEU A 190 3.86 5.76 10.50
N ARG A 191 5.04 5.54 9.93
CA ARG A 191 6.26 5.23 10.69
C ARG A 191 7.47 5.98 10.16
N ASN A 192 8.24 6.58 11.05
CA ASN A 192 9.52 7.23 10.71
C ASN A 192 9.38 8.22 9.53
N ILE A 193 8.59 9.28 9.73
CA ILE A 193 8.31 10.29 8.71
C ILE A 193 8.83 11.64 9.17
N SER A 194 9.54 12.36 8.31
CA SER A 194 10.08 13.68 8.66
C SER A 194 9.88 14.72 7.55
N ASN A 195 9.66 15.97 7.94
CA ASN A 195 9.57 17.11 7.02
C ASN A 195 8.55 16.87 5.88
N SER A 196 7.44 16.20 6.15
CA SER A 196 6.54 15.70 5.12
C SER A 196 5.09 16.14 5.35
N LEU A 197 4.32 16.18 4.27
CA LEU A 197 2.87 16.39 4.31
C LEU A 197 2.17 15.08 3.88
N ILE A 198 1.35 14.52 4.76
CA ILE A 198 0.63 13.27 4.50
C ILE A 198 -0.88 13.51 4.54
N VAL A 199 -1.53 13.45 3.38
CA VAL A 199 -2.99 13.40 3.27
C VAL A 199 -3.40 11.93 3.19
N ALA A 200 -3.71 11.34 4.34
CA ALA A 200 -3.98 9.92 4.47
C ALA A 200 -5.37 9.50 3.97
N GLY A 201 -6.32 10.44 3.91
CA GLY A 201 -7.69 10.18 3.54
C GLY A 201 -8.49 9.47 4.64
N HIS A 202 -9.41 8.57 4.25
CA HIS A 202 -10.34 7.92 5.16
C HIS A 202 -9.87 6.54 5.65
N VAL A 203 -9.86 6.36 6.97
CA VAL A 203 -9.58 5.12 7.67
C VAL A 203 -10.76 4.73 8.55
N ASN A 204 -11.45 3.64 8.21
CA ASN A 204 -12.55 3.09 9.01
C ASN A 204 -12.01 2.14 10.10
N GLY A 205 -11.07 2.63 10.90
CA GLY A 205 -10.37 1.84 11.89
C GLY A 205 -9.24 2.61 12.57
N PRO A 206 -8.24 1.90 13.14
CA PRO A 206 -7.15 2.53 13.86
C PRO A 206 -6.06 3.07 12.93
N VAL A 207 -5.56 4.25 13.28
CA VAL A 207 -4.36 4.86 12.70
C VAL A 207 -3.26 4.86 13.75
N HIS A 208 -2.12 4.27 13.42
CA HIS A 208 -0.93 4.28 14.28
C HIS A 208 0.11 5.19 13.67
N ILE A 209 0.54 6.19 14.42
CA ILE A 209 1.52 7.18 14.00
C ILE A 209 2.72 7.07 14.95
N THR A 210 3.90 6.74 14.42
CA THR A 210 5.08 6.48 15.25
C THR A 210 6.32 7.14 14.65
N GLY A 211 7.06 7.89 15.46
CA GLY A 211 8.33 8.48 15.00
C GLY A 211 8.15 9.53 13.90
N VAL A 212 7.12 10.38 14.00
CA VAL A 212 6.89 11.45 13.02
C VAL A 212 7.39 12.79 13.55
N ALA A 213 8.14 13.53 12.73
CA ALA A 213 8.73 14.81 13.14
C ALA A 213 8.54 15.93 12.09
N ASP A 214 8.31 17.15 12.56
CA ASP A 214 8.28 18.37 11.74
C ASP A 214 7.40 18.23 10.48
N SER A 215 6.20 17.67 10.65
CA SER A 215 5.35 17.19 9.55
C SER A 215 3.89 17.56 9.76
N ILE A 216 3.09 17.48 8.69
CA ILE A 216 1.65 17.68 8.72
C ILE A 216 0.95 16.39 8.33
N ILE A 217 -0.05 15.97 9.09
CA ILE A 217 -0.86 14.79 8.84
C ILE A 217 -2.32 15.20 8.74
N VAL A 218 -3.00 14.77 7.68
CA VAL A 218 -4.44 14.99 7.45
C VAL A 218 -5.11 13.63 7.36
N VAL A 219 -6.04 13.34 8.28
CA VAL A 219 -6.68 12.00 8.34
C VAL A 219 -8.08 12.03 8.94
N THR A 220 -8.96 11.19 8.41
CA THR A 220 -10.24 10.82 9.04
C THR A 220 -10.12 9.40 9.57
N ALA A 221 -10.40 9.19 10.86
CA ALA A 221 -10.18 7.90 11.51
C ALA A 221 -11.23 7.59 12.57
N ARG A 222 -11.33 6.31 12.94
CA ARG A 222 -12.13 5.93 14.12
C ARG A 222 -11.36 6.07 15.43
N GLN A 223 -10.06 5.77 15.37
CA GLN A 223 -9.14 5.77 16.50
C GLN A 223 -7.76 6.22 16.01
N VAL A 224 -7.09 7.07 16.78
CA VAL A 224 -5.73 7.52 16.47
C VAL A 224 -4.83 7.33 17.68
N ARG A 225 -3.72 6.62 17.47
CA ARG A 225 -2.66 6.42 18.48
C ARG A 225 -1.35 6.98 17.94
N ILE A 226 -0.72 7.85 18.72
CA ILE A 226 0.46 8.61 18.31
C ILE A 226 1.56 8.36 19.33
N HIS A 227 2.74 7.99 18.86
CA HIS A 227 3.87 7.61 19.69
C HIS A 227 5.16 8.26 19.17
N GLU A 228 6.02 8.76 20.07
CA GLU A 228 7.36 9.30 19.72
C GLU A 228 7.31 10.35 18.59
N CYS A 229 6.34 11.27 18.63
CA CYS A 229 6.19 12.31 17.61
C CYS A 229 6.60 13.68 18.12
N LYS A 230 7.11 14.54 17.22
CA LYS A 230 7.61 15.88 17.59
C LYS A 230 7.25 16.94 16.57
N ASN A 231 6.71 18.08 17.01
CA ASN A 231 6.38 19.21 16.14
C ASN A 231 5.50 18.77 14.95
N VAL A 232 4.36 18.14 15.24
CA VAL A 232 3.47 17.61 14.20
C VAL A 232 2.12 18.30 14.28
N ASP A 233 1.67 18.82 13.14
CA ASP A 233 0.31 19.34 12.99
C ASP A 233 -0.60 18.24 12.47
N ILE A 234 -1.70 18.00 13.15
CA ILE A 234 -2.65 16.94 12.82
C ILE A 234 -4.01 17.56 12.56
N TYR A 235 -4.41 17.52 11.30
CA TYR A 235 -5.76 17.85 10.85
C TYR A 235 -6.61 16.59 10.89
N LEU A 236 -7.56 16.55 11.81
CA LEU A 236 -8.20 15.31 12.23
C LEU A 236 -9.73 15.41 12.23
N HIS A 237 -10.36 14.34 11.76
CA HIS A 237 -11.68 13.95 12.20
C HIS A 237 -11.55 12.58 12.87
N CYS A 238 -11.88 12.51 14.17
CA CYS A 238 -11.84 11.27 14.94
C CYS A 238 -13.13 11.03 15.70
N THR A 239 -13.68 9.81 15.62
CA THR A 239 -14.87 9.42 16.39
C THR A 239 -14.57 9.00 17.84
N SER A 240 -13.29 8.97 18.22
CA SER A 240 -12.83 8.70 19.58
C SER A 240 -11.80 9.74 19.99
N HIS A 241 -11.45 9.76 21.28
CA HIS A 241 -10.30 10.55 21.75
C HIS A 241 -9.01 10.06 21.07
N PRO A 242 -8.21 10.96 20.47
CA PRO A 242 -6.85 10.65 20.04
C PRO A 242 -5.98 10.42 21.27
N ILE A 243 -5.07 9.45 21.21
CA ILE A 243 -4.15 9.15 22.30
C ILE A 243 -2.72 9.46 21.86
N ILE A 244 -1.99 10.24 22.66
CA ILE A 244 -0.57 10.51 22.46
C ILE A 244 0.29 9.90 23.58
N GLU A 245 1.51 9.50 23.24
CA GLU A 245 2.51 8.97 24.16
C GLU A 245 3.92 9.38 23.68
N ASP A 246 4.80 9.82 24.58
CA ASP A 246 6.16 10.28 24.24
C ASP A 246 6.21 11.33 23.12
N CYS A 247 5.19 12.19 23.06
CA CYS A 247 5.08 13.23 22.04
C CYS A 247 5.41 14.62 22.60
N THR A 248 5.85 15.54 21.76
CA THR A 248 6.08 16.95 22.13
C THR A 248 5.73 17.90 20.99
N GLY A 249 5.14 19.06 21.29
CA GLY A 249 4.81 20.05 20.27
C GLY A 249 3.75 19.56 19.27
N MET A 250 2.80 18.74 19.73
CA MET A 250 1.69 18.29 18.89
C MET A 250 0.64 19.39 18.78
N ARG A 251 0.13 19.65 17.58
CA ARG A 251 -0.92 20.66 17.39
C ARG A 251 -2.07 20.06 16.59
N PHE A 252 -3.28 20.12 17.12
CA PHE A 252 -4.46 19.51 16.50
C PHE A 252 -5.35 20.58 15.88
N ALA A 253 -5.93 20.28 14.72
CA ALA A 253 -6.90 21.12 14.03
C ALA A 253 -8.04 20.28 13.48
N GLN A 254 -9.17 20.95 13.24
CA GLN A 254 -10.27 20.33 12.52
C GLN A 254 -9.86 19.99 11.08
N LEU A 255 -10.37 18.85 10.58
CA LEU A 255 -10.17 18.44 9.19
C LEU A 255 -10.62 19.53 8.19
N PRO A 256 -9.84 19.79 7.12
CA PRO A 256 -10.24 20.70 6.04
C PRO A 256 -11.54 20.25 5.36
N LYS A 257 -12.31 21.23 4.86
CA LYS A 257 -13.64 20.96 4.29
C LYS A 257 -13.54 20.13 3.01
N CYS A 258 -12.51 20.35 2.20
CA CYS A 258 -12.28 19.58 0.96
C CYS A 258 -12.01 18.08 1.19
N TYR A 259 -11.62 17.68 2.40
CA TYR A 259 -11.39 16.27 2.77
C TYR A 259 -12.51 15.70 3.64
N SER A 260 -13.54 16.49 3.94
CA SER A 260 -14.71 16.04 4.69
C SER A 260 -15.57 15.13 3.83
N ILE A 261 -16.07 14.03 4.43
CA ILE A 261 -16.92 13.06 3.74
C ILE A 261 -18.38 13.45 3.93
N GLU A 262 -19.09 13.63 2.81
CA GLU A 262 -20.53 13.90 2.83
C GLU A 262 -21.27 12.76 3.57
N GLY A 263 -22.01 13.11 4.62
CA GLY A 263 -22.74 12.16 5.48
C GLY A 263 -22.03 11.74 6.77
N GLU A 264 -20.75 12.11 6.97
CA GLU A 264 -20.07 11.95 8.27
C GLU A 264 -20.13 13.20 9.16
N SER A 265 -20.64 14.32 8.64
CA SER A 265 -20.81 15.58 9.39
C SER A 265 -21.73 15.47 10.61
N SER A 266 -22.49 14.37 10.73
CA SER A 266 -23.38 14.05 11.85
C SER A 266 -22.77 13.08 12.88
N LYS A 267 -21.54 12.61 12.66
CA LYS A 267 -20.81 11.76 13.62
C LYS A 267 -20.10 12.64 14.65
N GLU A 268 -19.89 12.09 15.85
CA GLU A 268 -19.09 12.74 16.88
C GLU A 268 -17.66 12.95 16.36
N ASN A 269 -17.16 14.18 16.51
CA ASN A 269 -15.81 14.54 16.14
C ASN A 269 -15.07 15.05 17.39
N GLN A 270 -14.13 14.25 17.87
CA GLN A 270 -13.40 14.45 19.13
C GLN A 270 -11.93 14.77 18.88
N TRP A 271 -11.62 15.46 17.78
CA TRP A 271 -10.26 15.81 17.37
C TRP A 271 -9.50 16.68 18.40
N ASP A 272 -10.23 17.42 19.24
CA ASP A 272 -9.72 18.36 20.25
C ASP A 272 -9.66 17.76 21.67
N GLN A 273 -10.09 16.50 21.86
CA GLN A 273 -10.10 15.80 23.14
C GLN A 273 -8.98 14.76 23.18
N VAL A 274 -7.74 15.24 23.29
CA VAL A 274 -6.55 14.40 23.21
C VAL A 274 -6.11 13.90 24.59
N ASP A 275 -6.01 12.58 24.73
CA ASP A 275 -5.52 11.91 25.94
C ASP A 275 -3.99 11.73 25.86
N ASP A 276 -3.25 12.39 26.75
CA ASP A 276 -1.81 12.18 26.90
C ASP A 276 -1.54 11.10 27.94
N PHE A 277 -1.12 9.92 27.48
CA PHE A 277 -1.00 8.73 28.30
C PHE A 277 0.05 8.86 29.41
N LYS A 278 1.10 9.65 29.22
CA LYS A 278 2.18 9.83 30.22
C LYS A 278 2.00 11.07 31.09
N TRP A 279 0.97 11.87 30.86
CA TRP A 279 0.67 13.03 31.66
C TRP A 279 -0.23 12.69 32.86
N LEU A 280 0.38 12.34 33.98
CA LEU A 280 -0.34 11.96 35.22
C LEU A 280 -0.66 13.15 36.14
N LYS A 281 -0.38 14.38 35.71
CA LYS A 281 -0.56 15.59 36.54
C LYS A 281 -1.94 16.19 36.34
N ALA A 282 -2.41 16.94 37.33
CA ALA A 282 -3.62 17.75 37.19
C ALA A 282 -3.39 18.90 36.19
N GLY A 283 -4.39 19.16 35.33
CA GLY A 283 -4.35 20.20 34.31
C GLY A 283 -3.96 19.68 32.92
N GLN A 284 -3.97 20.58 31.94
CA GLN A 284 -3.69 20.25 30.54
C GLN A 284 -2.23 19.81 30.33
N SER A 285 -2.03 18.78 29.50
CA SER A 285 -0.69 18.37 29.09
C SER A 285 -0.01 19.47 28.27
N PRO A 286 1.27 19.78 28.51
CA PRO A 286 2.04 20.72 27.70
C PRO A 286 2.48 20.12 26.35
N ASN A 287 2.28 18.82 26.13
CA ASN A 287 2.77 18.12 24.95
C ASN A 287 1.91 18.33 23.71
N TRP A 288 0.69 18.84 23.88
CA TRP A 288 -0.23 19.11 22.80
C TRP A 288 -1.03 20.39 23.01
N THR A 289 -1.52 20.96 21.91
CA THR A 289 -2.45 22.09 21.90
C THR A 289 -3.34 22.04 20.66
N THR A 290 -4.30 22.96 20.55
CA THR A 290 -5.10 23.15 19.33
C THR A 290 -4.53 24.29 18.51
N LEU A 291 -4.63 24.20 17.18
CA LEU A 291 -4.35 25.31 16.28
C LEU A 291 -5.52 26.28 16.28
N SER A 292 -5.22 27.57 16.37
CA SER A 292 -6.21 28.61 16.09
C SER A 292 -6.50 28.72 14.59
N ASP A 293 -7.64 29.32 14.23
CA ASP A 293 -8.01 29.59 12.83
C ASP A 293 -6.95 30.41 12.07
N ALA A 294 -6.16 31.23 12.78
CA ALA A 294 -5.09 32.04 12.18
C ALA A 294 -3.79 31.25 11.94
N GLU A 295 -3.57 30.17 12.68
CA GLU A 295 -2.40 29.29 12.54
C GLU A 295 -2.69 28.10 11.62
N ALA A 296 -3.95 27.69 11.52
CA ALA A 296 -4.39 26.67 10.59
C ALA A 296 -4.16 27.10 9.13
N LEU A 297 -3.87 26.12 8.27
CA LEU A 297 -3.68 26.37 6.85
C LEU A 297 -5.00 26.72 6.18
N ASP A 298 -4.96 27.79 5.37
CA ASP A 298 -6.10 28.25 4.60
C ASP A 298 -6.61 27.19 3.60
N GLU A 299 -7.92 27.16 3.39
CA GLU A 299 -8.61 26.19 2.53
C GLU A 299 -8.10 26.23 1.08
N ALA A 300 -7.65 27.41 0.64
CA ALA A 300 -7.05 27.60 -0.67
C ALA A 300 -5.73 26.82 -0.85
N LEU A 301 -4.98 26.54 0.23
CA LEU A 301 -3.74 25.75 0.14
C LEU A 301 -4.04 24.28 -0.11
N TRP A 302 -5.03 23.72 0.58
CA TRP A 302 -5.46 22.32 0.41
C TRP A 302 -5.95 22.03 -1.00
N THR A 303 -6.61 23.00 -1.64
CA THR A 303 -7.22 22.83 -2.97
C THR A 303 -6.28 23.20 -4.11
N ASN A 304 -5.42 24.22 -3.95
CA ASN A 304 -4.60 24.74 -5.05
C ASN A 304 -3.11 24.39 -4.97
N VAL A 305 -2.59 24.04 -3.78
CA VAL A 305 -1.15 23.81 -3.57
C VAL A 305 -0.87 22.32 -3.35
N VAL A 306 -1.63 21.67 -2.47
CA VAL A 306 -1.40 20.26 -2.10
C VAL A 306 -1.55 19.28 -3.27
N PRO A 307 -2.50 19.43 -4.22
CA PRO A 307 -2.58 18.54 -5.39
C PRO A 307 -1.43 18.70 -6.40
N GLY A 308 -0.53 19.66 -6.16
CA GLY A 308 0.63 19.94 -6.99
C GLY A 308 0.35 21.01 -8.05
N GLN A 309 1.30 21.93 -8.20
CA GLN A 309 1.26 22.98 -9.20
C GLN A 309 2.30 22.71 -10.30
N PRO A 310 1.96 22.94 -11.58
CA PRO A 310 2.94 22.78 -12.66
C PRO A 310 4.20 23.62 -12.43
N GLY A 311 5.36 22.98 -12.48
CA GLY A 311 6.66 23.65 -12.35
C GLY A 311 7.09 24.03 -10.92
N VAL A 312 6.30 23.69 -9.90
CA VAL A 312 6.64 23.92 -8.49
C VAL A 312 7.30 22.67 -7.90
N SER A 313 8.40 22.86 -7.19
CA SER A 313 9.12 21.75 -6.53
C SER A 313 8.40 21.25 -5.27
N VAL A 314 8.79 20.06 -4.80
CA VAL A 314 8.25 19.49 -3.56
C VAL A 314 8.60 20.40 -2.37
N GLU A 315 9.82 20.91 -2.33
CA GLU A 315 10.31 21.78 -1.25
C GLU A 315 9.60 23.12 -1.23
N GLU A 316 9.30 23.71 -2.39
CA GLU A 316 8.50 24.93 -2.47
C GLU A 316 7.07 24.73 -2.00
N THR A 317 6.49 23.56 -2.32
CA THR A 317 5.15 23.17 -1.87
C THR A 317 5.12 22.99 -0.35
N LEU A 318 6.09 22.24 0.21
CA LEU A 318 6.26 22.07 1.66
C LEU A 318 6.46 23.41 2.38
N LYS A 319 7.25 24.32 1.79
CA LYS A 319 7.46 25.67 2.34
C LYS A 319 6.17 26.49 2.35
N LYS A 320 5.34 26.41 1.30
CA LYS A 320 4.05 27.11 1.22
C LYS A 320 3.07 26.65 2.30
N VAL A 321 3.14 25.39 2.70
CA VAL A 321 2.31 24.82 3.79
C VAL A 321 2.97 24.94 5.17
N GLY A 322 4.06 25.72 5.29
CA GLY A 322 4.69 26.02 6.59
C GLY A 322 5.69 24.98 7.09
N ILE A 323 6.04 23.95 6.31
CA ILE A 323 7.09 22.99 6.67
C ILE A 323 8.45 23.59 6.24
N PRO A 324 9.38 23.87 7.18
CA PRO A 324 10.63 24.54 6.88
C PRO A 324 11.58 23.66 6.06
N ARG A 325 12.44 24.31 5.27
CA ARG A 325 13.55 23.66 4.57
C ARG A 325 14.64 23.36 5.61
N GLN A 326 14.97 22.09 5.81
CA GLN A 326 16.20 21.70 6.52
C GLN A 326 17.40 21.77 5.59
#